data_AF-A0A7G2CBC1-F1
#
_entry.id   AF-A0A7G2CBC1-F1
#
_cell.length_a   1.000
_cell.length_b   1.000
_cell.length_c   1.000
_cell.angle_alpha   90.00
_cell.angle_beta   90.00
_cell.angle_gamma   90.00
#
_symmetry.space_group_name_H-M   'P 1'
#
loop_
_entity.id
_entity.type
_entity.pdbx_description
1 polymer ?
#
loop_
_entity_poly.entity_id
_entity_poly.type
_entity_poly.pdbx_seq_one_letter_code
_entity_poly.pdbx_strand_id
1 'polypeptide(L)'
;MNSFGMVVYTVATASGILFCSLIPSFTVQLTTVVVCCALNGILSSKSMSPIAFRILNFTTMSILMQEFCSTKRVLSPYDVSDRLGVRMLPKEKCCEKDKSSIVYISPPVDKLVIRADRLEEDILYVSDDNMFMLSLWEADEGPLNLRECYARYEFSSFMKYVKSFPPFKYFARKEKPDPLFGRKKLTLLVHVKCPVQHLITAHLLLSVSTIQHATSETELRLFLRQCHVEQKKWQAEGVRLRKALEDVGWDVSVPALDHPNYRLTDLIIPLSLRGTAPSPQK
;
A
#
# COMPACT_ATOMS: atom_id res chain seq x y z
N MET A 1 -6.38 17.15 -3.78
CA MET A 1 -7.76 16.61 -3.68
C MET A 1 -8.74 17.49 -2.89
N ASN A 2 -8.34 18.60 -2.24
CA ASN A 2 -9.27 19.45 -1.45
C ASN A 2 -10.11 20.47 -2.25
N SER A 3 -9.86 20.65 -3.55
CA SER A 3 -10.46 21.78 -4.29
C SER A 3 -11.92 21.55 -4.71
N PHE A 4 -12.32 20.32 -5.04
CA PHE A 4 -13.63 20.09 -5.64
C PHE A 4 -14.78 20.18 -4.62
N GLY A 5 -14.59 19.56 -3.45
CA GLY A 5 -15.57 19.65 -2.36
C GLY A 5 -15.70 21.07 -1.80
N MET A 6 -14.58 21.81 -1.74
CA MET A 6 -14.57 23.18 -1.24
C MET A 6 -15.31 24.13 -2.21
N VAL A 7 -15.08 24.01 -3.52
CA VAL A 7 -15.75 24.84 -4.53
C VAL A 7 -17.25 24.51 -4.61
N VAL A 8 -17.63 23.23 -4.61
CA VAL A 8 -19.05 22.82 -4.67
C VAL A 8 -19.80 23.28 -3.41
N TYR A 9 -19.18 23.18 -2.24
CA TYR A 9 -19.76 23.69 -1.00
C TYR A 9 -19.98 25.20 -1.07
N THR A 10 -18.97 25.98 -1.46
CA THR A 10 -19.07 27.44 -1.53
C THR A 10 -20.13 27.91 -2.53
N VAL A 11 -20.20 27.29 -3.72
CA VAL A 11 -21.22 27.64 -4.73
C VAL A 11 -22.62 27.28 -4.25
N ALA A 12 -22.79 26.13 -3.58
CA ALA A 12 -24.08 25.73 -3.01
C ALA A 12 -24.52 26.65 -1.87
N THR A 13 -23.59 27.05 -0.99
CA THR A 13 -23.88 27.98 0.12
C THR A 13 -24.25 29.37 -0.41
N ALA A 14 -23.51 29.89 -1.40
CA ALA A 14 -23.82 31.19 -2.01
C ALA A 14 -25.20 31.19 -2.69
N SER A 15 -25.54 30.11 -3.40
CA SER A 15 -26.86 29.95 -4.04
C SER A 15 -27.99 29.84 -3.02
N GLY A 16 -27.74 29.16 -1.90
CA GLY A 16 -28.70 29.06 -0.78
C GLY A 16 -28.97 30.41 -0.12
N ILE A 17 -27.95 31.24 0.08
CA ILE A 17 -28.10 32.60 0.63
C ILE A 17 -28.94 33.47 -0.32
N LEU A 18 -28.67 33.42 -1.62
CA LEU A 18 -29.42 34.16 -2.63
C LEU A 18 -30.90 33.74 -2.66
N PHE A 19 -31.17 32.44 -2.59
CA PHE A 19 -32.53 31.89 -2.58
C PHE A 19 -33.33 32.31 -1.33
N CYS A 20 -32.70 32.25 -0.15
CA CYS A 20 -33.32 32.70 1.10
C CYS A 20 -33.61 34.21 1.12
N SER A 21 -32.85 35.01 0.36
CA SER A 21 -33.09 36.46 0.25
C SER A 21 -34.28 36.84 -0.64
N LEU A 22 -34.68 35.96 -1.58
CA LEU A 22 -35.72 36.25 -2.58
C LEU A 22 -37.10 35.67 -2.21
N ILE A 23 -37.17 34.65 -1.36
CA ILE A 23 -38.41 33.97 -0.99
C ILE A 23 -38.61 34.05 0.53
N PRO A 24 -39.54 34.89 1.04
CA PRO A 24 -39.69 35.15 2.47
C PRO A 24 -40.49 34.08 3.25
N SER A 25 -40.77 32.93 2.65
CA SER A 25 -41.52 31.85 3.30
C SER A 25 -40.60 30.90 4.06
N PHE A 26 -40.72 30.89 5.39
CA PHE A 26 -39.93 30.03 6.28
C PHE A 26 -40.08 28.53 5.94
N THR A 27 -41.29 28.08 5.63
CA THR A 27 -41.54 26.68 5.27
C THR A 27 -40.79 26.29 3.99
N VAL A 28 -40.82 27.14 2.96
CA VAL A 28 -40.13 26.89 1.69
C VAL A 28 -38.62 26.90 1.86
N GLN A 29 -38.09 27.81 2.69
CA GLN A 29 -36.67 27.87 3.01
C GLN A 29 -36.21 26.60 3.75
N LEU A 30 -36.95 26.16 4.77
CA LEU A 30 -36.62 24.95 5.54
C LEU A 30 -36.65 23.70 4.67
N THR A 31 -37.68 23.52 3.85
CA THR A 31 -37.77 22.36 2.93
C THR A 31 -36.61 22.37 1.93
N THR A 32 -36.25 23.53 1.39
CA THR A 32 -35.14 23.66 0.44
C THR A 32 -33.81 23.30 1.10
N VAL A 33 -33.55 23.77 2.32
CA VAL A 33 -32.32 23.43 3.06
C VAL A 33 -32.24 21.92 3.33
N VAL A 34 -33.32 21.28 3.77
CA VAL A 34 -33.36 19.83 4.02
C VAL A 34 -33.10 19.04 2.75
N VAL A 35 -33.76 19.41 1.64
CA VAL A 35 -33.57 18.77 0.33
C VAL A 35 -32.15 18.95 -0.17
N CYS A 36 -31.57 20.15 -0.09
CA CYS A 36 -30.19 20.42 -0.49
C CYS A 36 -29.18 19.66 0.38
N CYS A 37 -29.40 19.56 1.69
CA CYS A 37 -28.54 18.76 2.58
C CYS A 37 -28.60 17.26 2.23
N ALA A 38 -29.78 16.73 1.95
CA ALA A 38 -29.95 15.33 1.53
C ALA A 38 -29.30 15.07 0.17
N LEU A 39 -29.53 15.95 -0.82
CA LEU A 39 -28.90 15.87 -2.14
C LEU A 39 -27.39 16.01 -2.04
N ASN A 40 -26.86 16.92 -1.22
CA ASN A 40 -25.43 17.06 -1.01
C ASN A 40 -24.83 15.82 -0.35
N GLY A 41 -25.51 15.19 0.61
CA GLY A 41 -25.09 13.92 1.19
C GLY A 41 -24.99 12.80 0.14
N ILE A 42 -26.00 12.68 -0.73
CA ILE A 42 -26.05 11.67 -1.79
C ILE A 42 -25.00 11.96 -2.88
N LEU A 43 -24.91 13.20 -3.36
CA LEU A 43 -23.99 13.63 -4.40
C LEU A 43 -22.53 13.57 -3.90
N SER A 44 -22.26 14.01 -2.68
CA SER A 44 -20.94 13.91 -2.07
C SER A 44 -20.52 12.45 -1.93
N SER A 45 -21.41 11.58 -1.41
CA SER A 45 -21.16 10.13 -1.34
C SER A 45 -20.91 9.49 -2.71
N LYS A 46 -21.76 9.81 -3.70
CA LYS A 46 -21.60 9.34 -5.10
C LYS A 46 -20.37 9.92 -5.80
N SER A 47 -19.90 11.11 -5.42
CA SER A 47 -18.71 11.74 -6.01
C SER A 47 -17.41 11.26 -5.35
N MET A 48 -17.41 11.04 -4.04
CA MET A 48 -16.25 10.60 -3.28
C MET A 48 -15.96 9.10 -3.46
N SER A 49 -16.99 8.26 -3.57
CA SER A 49 -16.82 6.82 -3.78
C SER A 49 -15.93 6.49 -5.00
N PRO A 50 -16.23 6.93 -6.24
CA PRO A 50 -15.39 6.61 -7.39
C PRO A 50 -13.99 7.22 -7.31
N ILE A 51 -13.81 8.34 -6.60
CA ILE A 51 -12.50 8.99 -6.46
C ILE A 51 -11.61 8.27 -5.43
N ALA A 52 -12.16 7.92 -4.26
CA ALA A 52 -11.41 7.25 -3.21
C ALA A 52 -11.02 5.81 -3.59
N PHE A 53 -11.89 5.09 -4.32
CA PHE A 53 -11.63 3.73 -4.76
C PHE A 53 -10.75 3.64 -6.01
N ARG A 54 -10.48 4.75 -6.71
CA ARG A 54 -9.55 4.78 -7.85
C ARG A 54 -8.09 4.91 -7.44
N ILE A 55 -7.81 5.36 -6.22
CA ILE A 55 -6.44 5.46 -5.71
C ILE A 55 -5.95 4.05 -5.36
N LEU A 56 -4.82 3.66 -5.96
CA LEU A 56 -4.11 2.44 -5.61
C LEU A 56 -3.45 2.62 -4.24
N ASN A 57 -4.05 2.03 -3.22
CA ASN A 57 -3.51 1.93 -1.86
C ASN A 57 -3.06 0.50 -1.56
N PHE A 58 -2.37 0.29 -0.44
CA PHE A 58 -1.87 -1.04 -0.07
C PHE A 58 -2.96 -2.13 -0.05
N THR A 59 -4.14 -1.82 0.49
CA THR A 59 -5.26 -2.78 0.61
C THR A 59 -5.92 -3.12 -0.73
N THR A 60 -6.12 -2.13 -1.59
CA THR A 60 -6.66 -2.35 -2.94
C THR A 60 -5.64 -3.11 -3.78
N MET A 61 -4.35 -2.77 -3.66
CA MET A 61 -3.27 -3.46 -4.34
C MET A 61 -3.16 -4.93 -3.93
N SER A 62 -3.31 -5.27 -2.64
CA SER A 62 -3.24 -6.68 -2.22
C SER A 62 -4.36 -7.52 -2.85
N ILE A 63 -5.59 -6.99 -2.91
CA ILE A 63 -6.73 -7.65 -3.57
C ILE A 63 -6.50 -7.78 -5.08
N LEU A 64 -6.05 -6.70 -5.72
CA LEU A 64 -5.74 -6.68 -7.15
C LEU A 64 -4.65 -7.68 -7.50
N MET A 65 -3.59 -7.73 -6.70
CA MET A 65 -2.47 -8.64 -6.92
C MET A 65 -2.88 -10.10 -6.70
N GLN A 66 -3.75 -10.37 -5.73
CA GLN A 66 -4.28 -11.72 -5.52
C GLN A 66 -5.09 -12.21 -6.72
N GLU A 67 -6.00 -11.37 -7.23
CA GLU A 67 -6.77 -11.70 -8.42
C GLU A 67 -5.84 -11.84 -9.64
N PHE A 68 -4.93 -10.89 -9.83
CA PHE A 68 -4.00 -10.90 -10.96
C PHE A 68 -3.07 -12.13 -10.94
N CYS A 69 -2.59 -12.55 -9.77
CA CYS A 69 -1.77 -13.76 -9.64
C CYS A 69 -2.57 -15.03 -9.96
N SER A 70 -3.86 -15.06 -9.64
CA SER A 70 -4.70 -16.26 -9.80
C SER A 70 -5.30 -16.39 -11.19
N THR A 71 -5.83 -15.28 -11.74
CA THR A 71 -6.63 -15.28 -12.98
C THR A 71 -6.00 -14.46 -14.10
N LYS A 72 -4.88 -13.75 -13.84
CA LYS A 72 -4.25 -12.79 -14.77
C LYS A 72 -5.17 -11.66 -15.21
N ARG A 73 -6.24 -11.39 -14.44
CA ARG A 73 -7.17 -10.28 -14.66
C ARG A 73 -6.97 -9.19 -13.62
N VAL A 74 -7.31 -7.96 -13.99
CA VAL A 74 -7.30 -6.80 -13.11
C VAL A 74 -8.75 -6.39 -12.87
N LEU A 75 -9.12 -6.25 -11.60
CA LEU A 75 -10.47 -5.82 -11.21
C LEU A 75 -10.63 -4.33 -11.40
N SER A 76 -11.84 -3.88 -11.73
CA SER A 76 -12.14 -2.45 -11.76
C SER A 76 -12.24 -1.89 -10.33
N PRO A 77 -12.13 -0.57 -10.15
CA PRO A 77 -12.40 0.09 -8.87
C PRO A 77 -13.77 -0.25 -8.28
N TYR A 78 -14.79 -0.46 -9.13
CA TYR A 78 -16.13 -0.84 -8.69
C TYR A 78 -16.16 -2.26 -8.11
N ASP A 79 -15.52 -3.22 -8.80
CA ASP A 79 -15.43 -4.61 -8.32
C ASP A 79 -14.70 -4.69 -6.97
N VAL A 80 -13.63 -3.90 -6.81
CA VAL A 80 -12.88 -3.84 -5.54
C VAL A 80 -13.67 -3.16 -4.44
N SER A 81 -14.39 -2.09 -4.75
CA SER A 81 -15.34 -1.44 -3.83
C SER A 81 -16.40 -2.43 -3.33
N ASP A 82 -16.96 -3.23 -4.22
CA ASP A 82 -17.96 -4.24 -3.87
C ASP A 82 -17.38 -5.34 -2.97
N ARG A 83 -16.13 -5.76 -3.21
CA ARG A 83 -15.41 -6.75 -2.37
C ARG A 83 -14.99 -6.21 -1.00
N LEU A 84 -14.65 -4.92 -0.89
CA LEU A 84 -14.25 -4.26 0.36
C LEU A 84 -15.45 -3.81 1.21
N GLY A 85 -16.56 -3.43 0.56
CA GLY A 85 -17.70 -2.81 1.21
C GLY A 85 -17.38 -1.53 1.98
N VAL A 86 -18.31 -1.10 2.84
CA VAL A 86 -18.22 0.17 3.59
C VAL A 86 -17.06 0.22 4.59
N ARG A 87 -16.56 -0.95 5.04
CA ARG A 87 -15.53 -1.04 6.07
C ARG A 87 -14.10 -1.03 5.52
N MET A 88 -13.91 -0.96 4.19
CA MET A 88 -12.58 -1.03 3.55
C MET A 88 -11.77 -2.25 4.00
N LEU A 89 -12.45 -3.35 4.33
CA LEU A 89 -11.86 -4.62 4.74
C LEU A 89 -12.36 -5.70 3.78
N PRO A 90 -11.53 -6.66 3.38
CA PRO A 90 -11.97 -7.76 2.54
C PRO A 90 -13.17 -8.48 3.19
N LYS A 91 -14.29 -8.59 2.48
CA LYS A 91 -15.48 -9.32 2.96
C LYS A 91 -15.20 -10.82 3.13
N GLU A 92 -14.27 -11.35 2.34
CA GLU A 92 -13.86 -12.73 2.35
C GLU A 92 -12.48 -12.87 3.03
N LYS A 93 -12.29 -13.92 3.81
CA LYS A 93 -10.96 -14.25 4.34
C LYS A 93 -10.07 -14.61 3.16
N CYS A 94 -8.96 -13.89 2.99
CA CYS A 94 -7.89 -14.29 2.07
C CYS A 94 -7.56 -15.78 2.28
N CYS A 95 -7.35 -16.50 1.17
CA CYS A 95 -7.07 -17.94 1.18
C CYS A 95 -5.92 -18.29 2.15
N GLU A 96 -5.92 -19.52 2.68
CA GLU A 96 -4.87 -20.03 3.58
C GLU A 96 -3.44 -19.98 3.00
N LYS A 97 -3.32 -19.78 1.68
CA LYS A 97 -2.04 -19.62 0.97
C LYS A 97 -1.49 -18.20 0.98
N ASP A 98 -2.25 -17.20 1.41
CA ASP A 98 -1.78 -15.82 1.43
C ASP A 98 -0.77 -15.61 2.58
N LYS A 99 0.51 -15.51 2.23
CA LYS A 99 1.61 -15.21 3.15
C LYS A 99 1.92 -13.71 3.24
N SER A 100 0.97 -12.84 2.90
CA SER A 100 1.12 -11.38 3.06
C SER A 100 1.53 -10.94 4.48
N SER A 101 1.32 -11.76 5.51
CA SER A 101 1.81 -11.53 6.89
C SER A 101 3.33 -11.51 7.04
N ILE A 102 4.09 -12.05 6.07
CA ILE A 102 5.56 -12.03 6.08
C ILE A 102 6.13 -10.79 5.41
N VAL A 103 5.29 -9.99 4.75
CA VAL A 103 5.70 -8.80 4.01
C VAL A 103 5.89 -7.63 4.97
N TYR A 104 6.99 -6.89 4.79
CA TYR A 104 7.26 -5.66 5.53
C TYR A 104 7.71 -4.54 4.59
N ILE A 105 6.81 -3.59 4.30
CA ILE A 105 7.07 -2.53 3.30
C ILE A 105 7.61 -1.28 3.96
N SER A 106 8.71 -0.78 3.38
CA SER A 106 9.45 0.42 3.74
C SER A 106 9.53 0.61 5.26
N PRO A 107 9.99 -0.39 6.04
CA PRO A 107 10.06 -0.26 7.48
C PRO A 107 11.12 0.76 7.91
N PRO A 108 10.97 1.37 9.11
CA PRO A 108 12.05 2.14 9.70
C PRO A 108 13.33 1.28 9.80
N VAL A 109 14.48 1.85 9.43
CA VAL A 109 15.75 1.11 9.37
C VAL A 109 16.16 0.58 10.75
N ASP A 110 15.82 1.31 11.82
CA ASP A 110 16.03 0.92 13.22
C ASP A 110 15.23 -0.32 13.64
N LYS A 111 14.22 -0.72 12.86
CA LYS A 111 13.43 -1.94 13.08
C LYS A 111 13.95 -3.15 12.31
N LEU A 112 15.00 -2.97 11.51
CA LEU A 112 15.62 -4.04 10.73
C LEU A 112 16.93 -4.46 11.40
N VAL A 113 17.06 -5.77 11.65
CA VAL A 113 18.33 -6.34 12.13
C VAL A 113 19.23 -6.58 10.91
N ILE A 114 19.89 -5.52 10.46
CA ILE A 114 20.79 -5.58 9.29
C ILE A 114 22.16 -6.10 9.72
N ARG A 115 22.54 -7.23 9.12
CA ARG A 115 23.80 -7.90 9.36
C ARG A 115 24.74 -7.73 8.18
N ALA A 116 25.82 -6.95 8.38
CA ALA A 116 26.76 -6.65 7.31
C ALA A 116 27.46 -7.91 6.76
N ASP A 117 27.66 -8.93 7.60
CA ASP A 117 28.27 -10.21 7.22
C ASP A 117 27.40 -11.06 6.28
N ARG A 118 26.09 -10.79 6.21
CA ARG A 118 25.13 -11.56 5.42
C ARG A 118 24.39 -10.76 4.35
N LEU A 119 24.86 -9.54 4.04
CA LEU A 119 24.27 -8.68 3.01
C LEU A 119 24.09 -9.38 1.66
N GLU A 120 25.08 -10.19 1.25
CA GLU A 120 25.07 -10.97 0.00
C GLU A 120 24.01 -12.08 -0.02
N GLU A 121 23.64 -12.60 1.16
CA GLU A 121 22.63 -13.65 1.28
C GLU A 121 21.22 -13.09 1.47
N ASP A 122 21.11 -12.01 2.23
CA ASP A 122 19.83 -11.46 2.66
C ASP A 122 19.21 -10.53 1.62
N ILE A 123 20.02 -9.85 0.79
CA ILE A 123 19.51 -9.06 -0.33
C ILE A 123 19.32 -10.00 -1.52
N LEU A 124 18.08 -10.06 -2.01
CA LEU A 124 17.67 -11.05 -3.01
C LEU A 124 17.43 -10.41 -4.38
N TYR A 125 17.03 -9.15 -4.38
CA TYR A 125 16.76 -8.39 -5.59
C TYR A 125 17.12 -6.93 -5.38
N VAL A 126 17.86 -6.36 -6.33
CA VAL A 126 18.09 -4.93 -6.46
C VAL A 126 17.69 -4.53 -7.88
N SER A 127 16.87 -3.50 -8.02
CA SER A 127 16.53 -2.95 -9.35
C SER A 127 17.77 -2.31 -9.97
N ASP A 128 17.97 -2.47 -11.28
CA ASP A 128 19.12 -1.92 -12.02
C ASP A 128 19.33 -0.40 -11.80
N ASP A 129 18.23 0.36 -11.67
CA ASP A 129 18.24 1.81 -11.43
C ASP A 129 18.35 2.18 -9.94
N ASN A 130 18.55 1.19 -9.05
CA ASN A 130 18.61 1.33 -7.60
C ASN A 130 17.36 2.01 -6.99
N MET A 131 16.19 1.85 -7.62
CA MET A 131 14.95 2.49 -7.18
C MET A 131 14.23 1.73 -6.06
N PHE A 132 14.47 0.42 -5.95
CA PHE A 132 13.96 -0.41 -4.87
C PHE A 132 14.80 -1.69 -4.72
N MET A 133 14.68 -2.33 -3.57
CA MET A 133 15.28 -3.65 -3.30
C MET A 133 14.31 -4.54 -2.51
N LEU A 134 14.47 -5.85 -2.67
CA LEU A 134 13.82 -6.85 -1.83
C LEU A 134 14.90 -7.61 -1.04
N SER A 135 14.71 -7.67 0.27
CA SER A 135 15.59 -8.36 1.20
C SER A 135 14.80 -9.23 2.16
N LEU A 136 15.44 -10.27 2.69
CA LEU A 136 14.87 -11.13 3.72
C LEU A 136 15.64 -10.89 5.02
N TRP A 137 15.11 -10.04 5.88
CA TRP A 137 15.73 -9.67 7.16
C TRP A 137 14.87 -10.03 8.35
N GLU A 138 15.52 -10.19 9.50
CA GLU A 138 14.82 -10.27 10.77
C GLU A 138 14.31 -8.87 11.15
N ALA A 139 13.02 -8.79 11.47
CA ALA A 139 12.41 -7.59 12.00
C ALA A 139 12.49 -7.61 13.53
N ASP A 140 12.84 -6.49 14.14
CA ASP A 140 12.78 -6.35 15.59
C ASP A 140 11.32 -6.45 16.07
N GLU A 141 11.10 -7.19 17.17
CA GLU A 141 9.77 -7.46 17.74
C GLU A 141 9.18 -6.23 18.47
N GLY A 142 9.92 -5.12 18.53
CA GLY A 142 9.47 -3.89 19.17
C GLY A 142 8.29 -3.26 18.43
N PRO A 143 7.16 -2.95 19.11
CA PRO A 143 5.99 -2.37 18.47
C PRO A 143 6.34 -1.07 17.73
N LEU A 144 5.61 -0.78 16.65
CA LEU A 144 5.68 0.53 16.01
C LEU A 144 5.32 1.60 17.04
N ASN A 145 6.11 2.66 17.11
CA ASN A 145 5.86 3.77 18.01
C ASN A 145 4.52 4.44 17.65
N LEU A 146 3.90 5.15 18.60
CA LEU A 146 2.68 5.93 18.38
C LEU A 146 2.76 6.85 17.14
N ARG A 147 3.93 7.48 16.96
CA ARG A 147 4.23 8.32 15.79
C ARG A 147 4.21 7.52 14.48
N GLU A 148 4.71 6.30 14.51
CA GLU A 148 4.75 5.41 13.35
C GLU A 148 3.38 4.82 13.01
N CYS A 149 2.61 4.40 14.03
CA CYS A 149 1.23 3.98 13.88
C CYS A 149 0.35 5.10 13.29
N TYR A 150 0.53 6.33 13.79
CA TYR A 150 -0.18 7.52 13.28
C TYR A 150 0.20 7.78 11.82
N ALA A 151 1.50 7.76 11.49
CA ALA A 151 1.97 8.01 10.13
C ALA A 151 1.46 6.95 9.13
N ARG A 152 1.31 5.69 9.54
CA ARG A 152 0.82 4.61 8.68
C ARG A 152 -0.70 4.43 8.68
N TYR A 153 -1.44 5.21 9.47
CA TYR A 153 -2.87 4.98 9.74
C TYR A 153 -3.18 3.56 10.25
N GLU A 154 -2.20 2.86 10.82
CA GLU A 154 -2.31 1.49 11.33
C GLU A 154 -2.81 1.47 12.80
N PHE A 155 -3.85 2.26 13.11
CA PHE A 155 -4.42 2.36 14.46
C PHE A 155 -5.04 1.06 14.99
N SER A 156 -5.31 0.10 14.10
CA SER A 156 -5.78 -1.25 14.44
C SER A 156 -4.83 -1.96 15.41
N SER A 157 -3.51 -1.86 15.16
CA SER A 157 -2.49 -2.44 16.02
C SER A 157 -2.46 -1.71 17.36
N PHE A 158 -2.47 -0.38 17.36
CA PHE A 158 -2.51 0.44 18.57
C PHE A 158 -3.72 0.15 19.47
N MET A 159 -4.92 0.03 18.91
CA MET A 159 -6.14 -0.28 19.66
C MET A 159 -6.13 -1.67 20.30
N LYS A 160 -5.40 -2.64 19.74
CA LYS A 160 -5.17 -3.94 20.39
C LYS A 160 -4.31 -3.79 21.66
N TYR A 161 -3.40 -2.82 21.70
CA TYR A 161 -2.55 -2.53 22.87
C TYR A 161 -3.27 -1.69 23.93
N VAL A 162 -4.07 -0.70 23.55
CA VAL A 162 -4.80 0.16 24.50
C VAL A 162 -5.89 -0.62 25.25
N LYS A 163 -6.49 -1.63 24.62
CA LYS A 163 -7.44 -2.54 25.28
C LYS A 163 -6.78 -3.48 26.31
N SER A 164 -5.46 -3.40 26.53
CA SER A 164 -4.69 -4.34 27.37
C SER A 164 -4.11 -3.75 28.66
N PHE A 165 -4.82 -2.85 29.37
CA PHE A 165 -4.44 -2.46 30.74
C PHE A 165 -5.65 -2.26 31.68
N PRO A 166 -5.57 -2.54 33.01
CA PRO A 166 -4.48 -3.17 33.82
C PRO A 166 -4.99 -4.24 34.86
N PRO A 167 -4.13 -4.82 35.75
CA PRO A 167 -2.67 -4.80 35.86
C PRO A 167 -2.02 -6.19 35.64
N PHE A 168 -0.68 -6.25 35.68
CA PHE A 168 0.21 -7.43 35.58
C PHE A 168 0.77 -7.84 34.21
N LYS A 169 2.12 -7.85 34.22
CA LYS A 169 3.06 -8.57 33.34
C LYS A 169 3.07 -8.14 31.87
N TYR A 170 3.99 -7.21 31.63
CA TYR A 170 4.73 -7.04 30.37
C TYR A 170 5.20 -8.40 29.83
N PHE A 171 4.34 -9.10 29.12
CA PHE A 171 4.75 -9.93 28.01
C PHE A 171 4.23 -9.22 26.78
N ALA A 172 5.12 -8.47 26.13
CA ALA A 172 4.98 -8.22 24.70
C ALA A 172 4.56 -9.55 24.10
N ARG A 173 3.35 -9.62 23.55
CA ARG A 173 2.84 -10.82 22.89
C ARG A 173 3.75 -11.02 21.68
N LYS A 174 4.86 -11.74 21.87
CA LYS A 174 5.79 -12.09 20.82
C LYS A 174 4.95 -12.69 19.72
N GLU A 175 4.91 -11.99 18.59
CA GLU A 175 4.24 -12.52 17.42
C GLU A 175 4.87 -13.88 17.17
N LYS A 176 4.06 -14.94 17.13
CA LYS A 176 4.61 -16.28 16.97
C LYS A 176 5.38 -16.28 15.66
N PRO A 177 6.65 -16.74 15.66
CA PRO A 177 7.42 -16.80 14.43
C PRO A 177 6.62 -17.56 13.38
N ASP A 178 6.66 -17.07 12.14
CA ASP A 178 6.01 -17.75 11.03
C ASP A 178 6.58 -19.18 10.95
N PRO A 179 5.73 -20.20 10.79
CA PRO A 179 6.19 -21.59 10.80
C PRO A 179 7.20 -21.92 9.70
N LEU A 180 7.23 -21.14 8.60
CA LEU A 180 8.10 -21.37 7.44
C LEU A 180 9.29 -20.41 7.41
N PHE A 181 9.10 -19.15 7.85
CA PHE A 181 10.11 -18.10 7.74
C PHE A 181 10.69 -17.66 9.10
N GLY A 182 10.20 -18.23 10.20
CA GLY A 182 10.65 -17.88 11.54
C GLY A 182 10.38 -16.41 11.86
N ARG A 183 11.44 -15.66 12.15
CA ARG A 183 11.39 -14.21 12.41
C ARG A 183 11.72 -13.35 11.19
N LYS A 184 12.05 -13.98 10.06
CA LYS A 184 12.40 -13.24 8.86
C LYS A 184 11.16 -12.70 8.19
N LYS A 185 11.24 -11.47 7.72
CA LYS A 185 10.22 -10.77 6.96
C LYS A 185 10.79 -10.38 5.61
N LEU A 186 10.01 -10.58 4.55
CA LEU A 186 10.33 -10.12 3.22
C LEU A 186 10.13 -8.60 3.20
N THR A 187 11.24 -7.88 3.17
CA THR A 187 11.28 -6.44 3.27
C THR A 187 11.39 -5.81 1.89
N LEU A 188 10.48 -4.88 1.57
CA LEU A 188 10.57 -4.04 0.39
C LEU A 188 11.07 -2.66 0.81
N LEU A 189 12.26 -2.27 0.34
CA LEU A 189 12.77 -0.91 0.54
C LEU A 189 12.67 -0.13 -0.77
N VAL A 190 12.05 1.04 -0.68
CA VAL A 190 11.82 1.92 -1.83
C VAL A 190 12.63 3.20 -1.67
N HIS A 191 13.30 3.61 -2.74
CA HIS A 191 14.04 4.87 -2.78
C HIS A 191 13.08 6.07 -2.88
N VAL A 192 13.42 7.21 -2.28
CA VAL A 192 12.55 8.39 -2.20
C VAL A 192 12.16 8.94 -3.58
N LYS A 193 13.05 8.82 -4.58
CA LYS A 193 12.82 9.25 -5.97
C LYS A 193 12.27 8.14 -6.88
N CYS A 194 11.83 7.00 -6.32
CA CYS A 194 11.34 5.87 -7.10
C CYS A 194 10.16 6.30 -8.00
N PRO A 195 10.27 6.15 -9.34
CA PRO A 195 9.16 6.42 -10.23
C PRO A 195 8.04 5.41 -10.03
N VAL A 196 6.81 5.84 -10.31
CA VAL A 196 5.60 5.05 -10.11
C VAL A 196 5.65 3.69 -10.83
N GLN A 197 6.22 3.63 -12.02
CA GLN A 197 6.39 2.38 -12.76
C GLN A 197 7.22 1.34 -12.00
N HIS A 198 8.31 1.77 -11.36
CA HIS A 198 9.15 0.88 -10.56
C HIS A 198 8.42 0.47 -9.28
N LEU A 199 7.64 1.37 -8.68
CA LEU A 199 6.84 1.04 -7.50
C LEU A 199 5.78 -0.03 -7.79
N ILE A 200 5.04 0.08 -8.90
CA ILE A 200 4.07 -0.95 -9.32
C ILE A 200 4.79 -2.28 -9.57
N THR A 201 5.96 -2.24 -10.22
CA THR A 201 6.77 -3.44 -10.48
C THR A 201 7.25 -4.08 -9.18
N ALA A 202 7.68 -3.29 -8.20
CA ALA A 202 8.11 -3.76 -6.90
C ALA A 202 6.99 -4.48 -6.14
N HIS A 203 5.79 -3.92 -6.16
CA HIS A 203 4.61 -4.54 -5.56
C HIS A 203 4.19 -5.81 -6.32
N LEU A 204 4.29 -5.83 -7.65
CA LEU A 204 4.05 -7.04 -8.44
C LEU A 204 5.01 -8.17 -8.04
N LEU A 205 6.31 -7.89 -8.01
CA LEU A 205 7.35 -8.85 -7.61
C LEU A 205 7.07 -9.37 -6.20
N LEU A 206 6.87 -8.45 -5.24
CA LEU A 206 6.56 -8.77 -3.86
C LEU A 206 5.35 -9.71 -3.75
N SER A 207 4.25 -9.39 -4.43
CA SER A 207 3.03 -10.18 -4.38
C SER A 207 3.15 -11.52 -5.08
N VAL A 208 3.81 -11.61 -6.24
CA VAL A 208 4.05 -12.90 -6.91
C VAL A 208 4.90 -13.80 -6.02
N SER A 209 5.97 -13.24 -5.44
CA SER A 209 6.83 -13.97 -4.50
C SER A 209 6.04 -14.51 -3.31
N THR A 210 5.16 -13.70 -2.69
CA THR A 210 4.44 -14.10 -1.47
C THR A 210 3.23 -14.99 -1.74
N ILE A 211 2.56 -14.84 -2.88
CA ILE A 211 1.33 -15.57 -3.20
C ILE A 211 1.65 -16.91 -3.88
N GLN A 212 2.67 -16.95 -4.73
CA GLN A 212 2.97 -18.12 -5.57
C GLN A 212 4.18 -18.93 -5.09
N HIS A 213 5.19 -18.28 -4.47
CA HIS A 213 6.49 -18.88 -4.20
C HIS A 213 6.92 -18.89 -2.71
N ALA A 214 6.05 -18.46 -1.79
CA ALA A 214 6.34 -18.46 -0.35
C ALA A 214 5.99 -19.79 0.36
N THR A 215 6.25 -20.91 -0.30
CA THR A 215 6.13 -22.28 0.25
C THR A 215 7.26 -22.61 1.23
N SER A 216 8.46 -22.10 0.96
CA SER A 216 9.68 -22.28 1.77
C SER A 216 10.62 -21.08 1.61
N GLU A 217 11.52 -20.89 2.58
CA GLU A 217 12.56 -19.85 2.49
C GLU A 217 13.46 -20.02 1.25
N THR A 218 13.87 -21.26 0.97
CA THR A 218 14.77 -21.56 -0.16
C THR A 218 14.10 -21.27 -1.50
N GLU A 219 12.84 -21.68 -1.68
CA GLU A 219 12.11 -21.43 -2.92
C GLU A 219 11.94 -19.92 -3.17
N LEU A 220 11.55 -19.18 -2.13
CA LEU A 220 11.40 -17.72 -2.20
C LEU A 220 12.71 -17.03 -2.61
N ARG A 221 13.83 -17.43 -1.99
CA ARG A 221 15.18 -16.90 -2.29
C ARG A 221 15.59 -17.18 -3.73
N LEU A 222 15.42 -18.42 -4.19
CA LEU A 222 15.75 -18.82 -5.56
C LEU A 222 14.92 -18.05 -6.58
N PHE A 223 13.61 -17.94 -6.34
CA PHE A 223 12.70 -17.19 -7.21
C PHE A 223 13.10 -15.72 -7.31
N LEU A 224 13.35 -15.04 -6.18
CA LEU A 224 13.72 -13.62 -6.19
C LEU A 224 15.08 -13.37 -6.86
N ARG A 225 16.05 -14.26 -6.66
CA ARG A 225 17.34 -14.20 -7.37
C ARG A 225 17.17 -14.43 -8.88
N GLN A 226 16.30 -15.35 -9.28
CA GLN A 226 15.95 -15.51 -10.70
C GLN A 226 15.28 -14.24 -11.25
N CYS A 227 14.40 -13.60 -10.48
CA CYS A 227 13.80 -12.33 -10.86
C CYS A 227 14.84 -11.22 -11.04
N HIS A 228 15.89 -11.22 -10.21
CA HIS A 228 17.02 -10.29 -10.34
C HIS A 228 17.84 -10.54 -11.62
N VAL A 229 17.95 -11.78 -12.10
CA VAL A 229 18.55 -12.05 -13.41
C VAL A 229 17.60 -11.64 -14.55
N GLU A 230 16.30 -11.86 -14.37
CA GLU A 230 15.26 -11.59 -15.37
C GLU A 230 14.64 -10.18 -15.28
N GLN A 231 15.38 -9.14 -14.85
CA GLN A 231 14.75 -7.84 -14.54
C GLN A 231 13.97 -7.23 -15.71
N LYS A 232 14.48 -7.33 -16.94
CA LYS A 232 13.81 -6.80 -18.14
C LYS A 232 12.41 -7.40 -18.34
N LYS A 233 12.25 -8.70 -18.04
CA LYS A 233 10.96 -9.39 -18.12
C LYS A 233 10.00 -8.85 -17.07
N TRP A 234 10.47 -8.67 -15.83
CA TRP A 234 9.64 -8.15 -14.74
C TRP A 234 9.27 -6.68 -14.92
N GLN A 235 10.16 -5.87 -15.47
CA GLN A 235 9.85 -4.50 -15.88
C GLN A 235 8.75 -4.47 -16.96
N ALA A 236 8.82 -5.36 -17.96
CA ALA A 236 7.79 -5.47 -18.99
C ALA A 236 6.43 -5.90 -18.41
N GLU A 237 6.42 -6.87 -17.49
CA GLU A 237 5.21 -7.28 -16.78
C GLU A 237 4.66 -6.17 -15.88
N GLY A 238 5.52 -5.38 -15.22
CA GLY A 238 5.11 -4.20 -14.46
C GLY A 238 4.45 -3.13 -15.34
N VAL A 239 5.00 -2.88 -16.54
CA VAL A 239 4.38 -1.99 -17.54
C VAL A 239 3.03 -2.52 -17.99
N ARG A 240 2.94 -3.83 -18.28
CA ARG A 240 1.69 -4.48 -18.68
C ARG A 240 0.62 -4.36 -17.59
N LEU A 241 0.98 -4.63 -16.35
CA LEU A 241 0.08 -4.47 -15.20
C LEU A 241 -0.38 -3.02 -15.05
N ARG A 242 0.54 -2.06 -15.14
CA ARG A 242 0.20 -0.63 -15.07
C ARG A 242 -0.81 -0.24 -16.15
N LYS A 243 -0.60 -0.66 -17.40
CA LYS A 243 -1.56 -0.41 -18.49
C LYS A 243 -2.91 -1.05 -18.20
N ALA A 244 -2.92 -2.31 -17.78
CA ALA A 244 -4.18 -3.00 -17.44
C ALA A 244 -4.94 -2.32 -16.28
N LEU A 245 -4.23 -1.75 -15.30
CA LEU A 245 -4.82 -0.95 -14.22
C LEU A 245 -5.42 0.36 -14.76
N GLU A 246 -4.70 1.06 -15.63
CA GLU A 246 -5.16 2.28 -16.28
C GLU A 246 -6.40 2.02 -17.16
N ASP A 247 -6.40 0.94 -17.93
CA ASP A 247 -7.50 0.55 -18.84
C ASP A 247 -8.81 0.29 -18.09
N VAL A 248 -8.75 -0.26 -16.87
CA VAL A 248 -9.94 -0.50 -16.02
C VAL A 248 -10.27 0.68 -15.11
N GLY A 249 -9.54 1.79 -15.25
CA GLY A 249 -9.86 3.09 -14.64
C GLY A 249 -9.23 3.35 -13.27
N TRP A 250 -8.14 2.67 -12.91
CA TRP A 250 -7.34 3.02 -11.72
C TRP A 250 -6.47 4.25 -11.97
N ASP A 251 -6.26 5.06 -10.93
CA ASP A 251 -5.26 6.12 -10.96
C ASP A 251 -3.88 5.53 -10.70
N VAL A 252 -3.17 5.26 -11.80
CA VAL A 252 -1.80 4.76 -11.79
C VAL A 252 -0.75 5.86 -11.74
N SER A 253 -1.15 7.14 -11.67
CA SER A 253 -0.22 8.27 -11.69
C SER A 253 0.21 8.69 -10.28
N VAL A 254 -0.66 8.52 -9.29
CA VAL A 254 -0.39 8.85 -7.89
C VAL A 254 -0.78 7.68 -6.95
N PRO A 255 -0.11 6.53 -7.06
CA PRO A 255 -0.42 5.40 -6.20
C PRO A 255 0.06 5.67 -4.76
N ALA A 256 -0.85 5.51 -3.80
CA ALA A 256 -0.61 5.60 -2.36
C ALA A 256 -0.22 4.23 -1.77
N LEU A 257 0.76 3.57 -2.39
CA LEU A 257 1.15 2.20 -2.07
C LEU A 257 2.06 2.10 -0.84
N ASP A 258 2.91 3.09 -0.66
CA ASP A 258 3.85 3.18 0.45
C ASP A 258 3.93 4.63 0.97
N HIS A 259 4.25 4.77 2.25
CA HIS A 259 4.29 6.07 2.88
C HIS A 259 5.62 6.78 2.56
N PRO A 260 5.60 7.99 1.97
CA PRO A 260 6.80 8.65 1.45
C PRO A 260 7.86 8.93 2.53
N ASN A 261 7.44 9.21 3.77
CA ASN A 261 8.37 9.48 4.89
C ASN A 261 9.24 8.28 5.31
N TYR A 262 8.95 7.07 4.84
CA TYR A 262 9.78 5.88 5.15
C TYR A 262 10.59 5.39 3.95
N ARG A 263 10.54 6.12 2.83
CA ARG A 263 11.41 5.85 1.70
C ARG A 263 12.84 6.25 2.04
N LEU A 264 13.79 5.45 1.59
CA LEU A 264 15.19 5.69 1.86
C LEU A 264 15.80 6.64 0.84
N THR A 265 16.76 7.46 1.28
CA THR A 265 17.57 8.28 0.38
C THR A 265 18.66 7.47 -0.30
N ASP A 266 19.17 6.45 0.39
CA ASP A 266 20.26 5.61 -0.10
C ASP A 266 19.99 4.14 0.25
N LEU A 267 20.39 3.27 -0.65
CA LEU A 267 20.21 1.83 -0.56
C LEU A 267 21.59 1.16 -0.43
N ILE A 268 21.76 0.31 0.60
CA ILE A 268 22.99 -0.46 0.78
C ILE A 268 22.97 -1.64 -0.19
N ILE A 269 23.81 -1.61 -1.22
CA ILE A 269 23.83 -2.61 -2.29
C ILE A 269 25.09 -3.48 -2.18
N PRO A 270 24.94 -4.81 -2.11
CA PRO A 270 26.05 -5.75 -2.02
C PRO A 270 26.80 -5.83 -3.36
N LEU A 271 28.07 -6.21 -3.32
CA LEU A 271 28.94 -6.10 -4.50
C LEU A 271 28.51 -7.05 -5.62
N SER A 272 27.99 -8.24 -5.29
CA SER A 272 27.56 -9.21 -6.30
C SER A 272 26.32 -8.77 -7.09
N LEU A 273 25.48 -7.90 -6.51
CA LEU A 273 24.24 -7.40 -7.12
C LEU A 273 24.40 -6.00 -7.72
N ARG A 274 25.60 -5.42 -7.67
CA ARG A 274 25.91 -4.20 -8.43
C ARG A 274 26.05 -4.58 -9.90
N GLY A 275 24.93 -4.52 -10.63
CA GLY A 275 24.97 -4.32 -12.07
C GLY A 275 25.79 -3.06 -12.37
N THR A 276 26.57 -3.06 -13.45
CA THR A 276 27.52 -2.01 -13.85
C THR A 276 26.93 -0.61 -13.75
N ALA A 277 27.05 0.03 -12.59
CA ALA A 277 26.74 1.44 -12.45
C ALA A 277 27.75 2.22 -13.30
N PRO A 278 27.32 3.23 -14.09
CA PRO A 278 28.26 4.09 -14.77
C PRO A 278 29.13 4.76 -13.71
N SER A 279 30.45 4.64 -13.90
CA SER A 279 31.43 5.35 -13.09
C SER A 279 31.04 6.82 -12.96
N PRO A 280 31.14 7.43 -11.76
CA PRO A 280 30.93 8.86 -11.62
C PRO A 280 31.97 9.55 -12.50
N GLN A 281 31.52 10.25 -13.56
CA GLN A 281 32.38 11.17 -14.28
C GLN A 281 32.81 12.25 -13.29
N LYS A 282 34.13 12.32 -13.07
CA LYS A 282 34.80 13.44 -12.41
C LYS A 282 34.69 14.69 -13.28
#